data_AF-A0A502EGW8-F1
#
_entry.id   AF-A0A502EGW8-F1
#
_cell.length_a   1.000
_cell.length_b   1.000
_cell.length_c   1.000
_cell.angle_alpha   90.00
_cell.angle_beta   90.00
_cell.angle_gamma   90.00
#
_symmetry.space_group_name_H-M   'P 1'
#
loop_
_entity.id
_entity.type
_entity.pdbx_description
1 polymer ?
#
loop_
_entity_poly.entity_id
_entity_poly.type
_entity_poly.pdbx_seq_one_letter_code
_entity_poly.pdbx_strand_id
1 'polypeptide(L)'
;MTIFATAVVEPASPTTVTPTLKLNGYDLVPSSPEEVRSLYGRWTYVPGAPSTVQGEQQFEVVDPTNSTNQGTFDALLTRGVGYKYVGLLVTSNDGNNVGTADGQVPPVGSVINSFAGGFFGWSYSAMPSPTGDVISFTVRTPFGTIPLPVSFDAAKGIADHSVDNRPIELTNGYSIAPADPLAETFTGTSGIAPFFSSVQGHQVFSVYDSAGVAVGSFEGAFTATADILGLSTQAILVTSNDGPNVGTAAGQTPPVGSVYNVIYNSGTDRVLYSSLPSPAGDVISLIEVNGNTVSNNARTLLDASAPPSVASLPATHGQSFVPVSPLRPVGINGLPPREVQVQGYQQFDVLDSAGTTIGSFDADVMRQWDFLGISSEAILVTNDTTGTTGTAPGDVPPVGSIFNYVYFGKGKVGIARVAMPTPSGDAISSKLLTPLGNILIHSRNKHVADRTAVTFFDPFRL
;
A
#
# COMPACT_ATOMS: atom_id res chain seq x y z
N MET A 1 -22.61 4.55 5.54
CA MET A 1 -21.59 4.86 4.52
C MET A 1 -21.81 6.28 4.04
N THR A 2 -21.41 7.25 4.85
CA THR A 2 -21.53 8.67 4.48
C THR A 2 -20.34 8.98 3.61
N ILE A 3 -20.60 9.11 2.31
CA ILE A 3 -19.67 9.65 1.34
C ILE A 3 -19.38 11.08 1.79
N PHE A 4 -18.27 11.30 2.50
CA PHE A 4 -17.74 12.64 2.63
C PHE A 4 -17.36 13.08 1.21
N ALA A 5 -18.20 13.95 0.66
CA ALA A 5 -17.92 14.71 -0.55
C ALA A 5 -16.75 15.65 -0.27
N THR A 6 -15.53 15.12 -0.29
CA THR A 6 -14.33 15.91 -0.54
C THR A 6 -14.24 16.15 -2.04
N ALA A 7 -13.95 17.40 -2.39
CA ALA A 7 -13.89 17.94 -3.74
C ALA A 7 -13.28 16.94 -4.73
N VAL A 8 -13.85 16.91 -5.94
CA VAL A 8 -13.42 16.11 -7.08
C VAL A 8 -11.96 16.46 -7.43
N VAL A 9 -11.00 15.87 -6.72
CA VAL A 9 -9.61 15.88 -7.17
C VAL A 9 -9.41 14.60 -7.97
N GLU A 10 -9.08 14.80 -9.23
CA GLU A 10 -8.62 13.72 -10.09
C GLU A 10 -7.21 13.36 -9.67
N PRO A 11 -6.84 12.06 -9.67
CA PRO A 11 -5.46 11.68 -9.45
C PRO A 11 -4.63 12.40 -10.53
N ALA A 12 -3.64 13.16 -10.09
CA ALA A 12 -2.60 13.66 -10.98
C ALA A 12 -1.66 12.52 -11.36
N SER A 13 -0.74 12.74 -12.30
CA SER A 13 0.41 11.84 -12.43
C SER A 13 1.28 11.87 -11.16
N PRO A 14 2.10 10.83 -10.90
CA PRO A 14 3.01 10.77 -9.73
C PRO A 14 4.05 11.89 -9.68
N THR A 15 4.16 12.70 -10.73
CA THR A 15 5.25 13.63 -11.00
C THR A 15 5.25 14.90 -10.15
N THR A 16 4.46 14.96 -9.06
CA THR A 16 4.45 16.13 -8.16
C THR A 16 5.70 16.15 -7.28
N VAL A 17 6.19 17.34 -6.92
CA VAL A 17 7.33 17.53 -5.99
C VAL A 17 6.98 16.95 -4.61
N THR A 18 7.88 16.19 -3.97
CA THR A 18 7.77 15.88 -2.54
C THR A 18 7.98 17.18 -1.75
N PRO A 19 6.98 17.68 -1.02
CA PRO A 19 7.14 18.93 -0.28
C PRO A 19 8.13 18.75 0.88
N THR A 20 8.89 19.81 1.16
CA THR A 20 9.68 19.92 2.40
C THR A 20 8.76 19.75 3.61
N LEU A 21 9.11 18.83 4.51
CA LEU A 21 8.41 18.64 5.78
C LEU A 21 9.10 19.42 6.88
N LYS A 22 8.40 19.62 8.00
CA LYS A 22 9.00 20.19 9.21
C LYS A 22 8.96 19.16 10.33
N LEU A 23 10.09 18.97 10.99
CA LEU A 23 10.23 18.10 12.16
C LEU A 23 11.08 18.84 13.19
N ASN A 24 10.56 19.01 14.41
CA ASN A 24 11.29 19.65 15.51
C ASN A 24 11.91 21.02 15.16
N GLY A 25 11.24 21.82 14.33
CA GLY A 25 11.74 23.12 13.87
C GLY A 25 12.72 23.09 12.70
N TYR A 26 13.14 21.91 12.25
CA TYR A 26 14.04 21.71 11.10
C TYR A 26 13.25 21.30 9.86
N ASP A 27 13.83 21.54 8.69
CA ASP A 27 13.26 21.19 7.39
C ASP A 27 13.79 19.83 6.95
N LEU A 28 12.89 18.90 6.61
CA LEU A 28 13.24 17.62 5.97
C LEU A 28 13.13 17.82 4.45
N VAL A 29 14.28 17.91 3.79
CA VAL A 29 14.37 18.30 2.38
C VAL A 29 14.72 17.06 1.55
N PRO A 30 13.94 16.72 0.50
CA PRO A 30 14.33 15.66 -0.41
C PRO A 30 15.68 15.94 -1.08
N SER A 31 16.59 14.98 -1.05
CA SER A 31 17.94 15.09 -1.65
C SER A 31 18.17 14.15 -2.84
N SER A 32 17.26 13.21 -3.08
CA SER A 32 17.24 12.35 -4.28
C SER A 32 15.90 12.48 -5.04
N PRO A 33 15.83 12.07 -6.32
CA PRO A 33 14.56 11.67 -6.92
C PRO A 33 13.88 10.59 -6.08
N GLU A 34 12.55 10.58 -6.05
CA GLU A 34 11.81 9.43 -5.51
C GLU A 34 11.83 8.29 -6.52
N GLU A 35 12.13 7.09 -6.03
CA GLU A 35 11.86 5.85 -6.75
C GLU A 35 10.47 5.33 -6.36
N VAL A 36 9.50 5.47 -7.26
CA VAL A 36 8.13 5.00 -7.04
C VAL A 36 8.11 3.48 -7.21
N ARG A 37 7.63 2.79 -6.18
CA ARG A 37 7.62 1.32 -6.10
C ARG A 37 6.22 0.73 -6.04
N SER A 38 5.25 1.44 -5.47
CA SER A 38 3.88 0.98 -5.44
C SER A 38 2.83 2.10 -5.48
N LEU A 39 1.56 1.77 -5.69
CA LEU A 39 0.42 2.68 -5.54
C LEU A 39 -0.77 2.05 -4.83
N TYR A 40 -1.52 2.90 -4.14
CA TYR A 40 -2.93 2.69 -3.84
C TYR A 40 -3.80 3.48 -4.80
N GLY A 41 -4.67 2.73 -5.47
CA GLY A 41 -5.68 3.28 -6.36
C GLY A 41 -6.69 4.21 -5.70
N ARG A 42 -7.56 4.80 -6.51
CA ARG A 42 -8.60 5.73 -6.06
C ARG A 42 -9.66 5.08 -5.19
N TRP A 43 -10.00 3.82 -5.44
CA TRP A 43 -11.07 3.11 -4.75
C TRP A 43 -10.53 2.11 -3.72
N THR A 44 -9.39 2.44 -3.11
CA THR A 44 -8.81 1.69 -2.00
C THR A 44 -9.60 1.92 -0.71
N TYR A 45 -9.88 0.84 0.02
CA TYR A 45 -10.40 0.94 1.38
C TYR A 45 -9.27 1.14 2.39
N VAL A 46 -9.57 1.88 3.47
CA VAL A 46 -8.67 1.95 4.63
C VAL A 46 -8.41 0.53 5.18
N PRO A 47 -7.18 0.24 5.64
CA PRO A 47 -6.10 1.18 5.95
C PRO A 47 -5.18 1.55 4.77
N GLY A 48 -5.37 0.99 3.58
CA GLY A 48 -4.75 1.51 2.36
C GLY A 48 -5.30 2.92 2.06
N ALA A 49 -4.46 3.95 2.11
CA ALA A 49 -4.90 5.31 1.83
C ALA A 49 -5.25 5.45 0.33
N PRO A 50 -6.45 5.95 -0.04
CA PRO A 50 -6.83 6.06 -1.44
C PRO A 50 -5.99 7.11 -2.17
N SER A 51 -5.69 6.85 -3.44
CA SER A 51 -4.92 7.74 -4.32
C SER A 51 -3.58 8.14 -3.71
N THR A 52 -2.78 7.16 -3.31
CA THR A 52 -1.39 7.40 -2.89
C THR A 52 -0.40 6.67 -3.79
N VAL A 53 0.78 7.24 -3.97
CA VAL A 53 1.96 6.52 -4.45
C VAL A 53 2.89 6.26 -3.28
N GLN A 54 3.62 5.16 -3.35
CA GLN A 54 4.58 4.69 -2.36
C GLN A 54 5.92 4.48 -3.05
N GLY A 55 7.00 4.84 -2.38
CA GLY A 55 8.34 4.77 -2.94
C GLY A 55 9.42 4.94 -1.90
N GLU A 56 10.63 5.17 -2.37
CA GLU A 56 11.81 5.44 -1.55
C GLU A 56 12.44 6.77 -1.95
N GLN A 57 12.90 7.52 -0.96
CA GLN A 57 13.58 8.80 -1.20
C GLN A 57 14.55 9.10 -0.04
N GLN A 58 15.69 9.71 -0.39
CA GLN A 58 16.63 10.23 0.59
C GLN A 58 16.28 11.67 0.98
N PHE A 59 16.53 12.01 2.24
CA PHE A 59 16.27 13.32 2.81
C PHE A 59 17.48 13.85 3.60
N GLU A 60 17.62 15.17 3.60
CA GLU A 60 18.51 15.94 4.47
C GLU A 60 17.71 16.60 5.60
N VAL A 61 18.30 16.67 6.79
CA VAL A 61 17.80 17.49 7.90
C VAL A 61 18.49 18.86 7.84
N VAL A 62 17.74 19.91 7.53
CA VAL A 62 18.30 21.25 7.28
C VAL A 62 17.81 22.25 8.33
N ASP A 63 18.74 22.99 8.91
CA ASP A 63 18.42 24.14 9.77
C ASP A 63 17.87 25.28 8.90
N PRO A 64 16.60 25.71 9.09
CA PRO A 64 16.01 26.75 8.26
C PRO A 64 16.61 28.14 8.49
N THR A 65 17.36 28.36 9.57
CA THR A 65 17.90 29.69 9.93
C THR A 65 19.20 30.01 9.21
N ASN A 66 20.01 28.99 8.94
CA ASN A 66 21.36 29.13 8.36
C ASN A 66 21.61 28.17 7.18
N SER A 67 20.61 27.34 6.82
CA SER A 67 20.64 26.38 5.72
C SER A 67 21.75 25.32 5.85
N THR A 68 22.18 25.00 7.08
CA THR A 68 23.17 23.95 7.33
C THR A 68 22.52 22.58 7.41
N ASN A 69 23.12 21.60 6.72
CA ASN A 69 22.72 20.19 6.77
C ASN A 69 23.25 19.55 8.07
N GLN A 70 22.35 18.89 8.81
CA GLN A 70 22.63 18.22 10.09
C GLN A 70 22.86 16.70 9.94
N GLY A 71 22.56 16.14 8.77
CA GLY A 71 22.70 14.73 8.45
C GLY A 71 21.63 14.25 7.47
N THR A 72 21.73 12.99 7.05
CA THR A 72 20.87 12.40 6.03
C THR A 72 20.22 11.09 6.47
N PHE A 73 19.05 10.78 5.91
CA PHE A 73 18.34 9.52 6.15
C PHE A 73 17.59 9.06 4.90
N ASP A 74 17.40 7.75 4.77
CA ASP A 74 16.52 7.16 3.76
C ASP A 74 15.16 6.84 4.38
N ALA A 75 14.10 7.01 3.59
CA ALA A 75 12.76 6.71 4.05
C ALA A 75 11.91 6.07 2.95
N LEU A 76 11.04 5.17 3.39
CA LEU A 76 9.83 4.86 2.63
C LEU A 76 8.91 6.07 2.67
N LEU A 77 8.44 6.46 1.50
CA LEU A 77 7.65 7.65 1.26
C LEU A 77 6.27 7.25 0.77
N THR A 78 5.24 7.94 1.26
CA THR A 78 3.88 7.88 0.72
C THR A 78 3.38 9.27 0.43
N ARG A 79 2.86 9.49 -0.78
CA ARG A 79 2.34 10.80 -1.19
C ARG A 79 0.92 10.70 -1.69
N GLY A 80 0.10 11.66 -1.29
CA GLY A 80 -1.23 11.85 -1.83
C GLY A 80 -1.18 12.33 -3.28
N VAL A 81 -1.80 11.57 -4.17
CA VAL A 81 -1.96 11.93 -5.58
C VAL A 81 -3.25 12.73 -5.73
N GLY A 82 -3.11 14.06 -5.74
CA GLY A 82 -4.24 14.99 -5.80
C GLY A 82 -4.63 15.60 -4.46
N TYR A 83 -3.89 15.35 -3.39
CA TYR A 83 -4.06 16.06 -2.12
C TYR A 83 -2.70 16.19 -1.43
N LYS A 84 -2.54 17.20 -0.59
CA LYS A 84 -1.24 17.47 0.04
C LYS A 84 -1.09 16.59 1.27
N TYR A 85 -0.63 15.37 1.03
CA TYR A 85 -0.29 14.41 2.07
C TYR A 85 1.09 13.83 1.80
N VAL A 86 1.87 13.70 2.86
CA VAL A 86 3.14 12.98 2.87
C VAL A 86 3.22 12.17 4.15
N GLY A 87 3.61 10.91 4.04
CA GLY A 87 4.02 10.06 5.16
C GLY A 87 5.41 9.50 4.88
N LEU A 88 6.25 9.47 5.91
CA LEU A 88 7.57 8.88 5.89
C LEU A 88 7.65 7.77 6.93
N LEU A 89 8.34 6.69 6.59
CA LEU A 89 8.90 5.73 7.53
C LEU A 89 10.41 5.71 7.31
N VAL A 90 11.18 6.12 8.31
CA VAL A 90 12.65 6.14 8.25
C VAL A 90 13.19 4.72 8.27
N THR A 91 13.95 4.34 7.24
CA THR A 91 14.48 2.99 7.06
C THR A 91 15.99 2.92 7.27
N SER A 92 16.71 4.02 7.07
CA SER A 92 18.15 4.11 7.33
C SER A 92 18.52 5.53 7.80
N ASN A 93 19.67 5.69 8.43
CA ASN A 93 20.29 6.99 8.66
C ASN A 93 21.82 6.88 8.60
N ASP A 94 22.50 8.02 8.49
CA ASP A 94 23.96 8.11 8.40
C ASP A 94 24.69 7.84 9.73
N GLY A 95 23.95 7.59 10.82
CA GLY A 95 24.48 7.35 12.16
C GLY A 95 24.98 8.60 12.89
N ASN A 96 24.95 9.79 12.28
CA ASN A 96 25.43 11.02 12.88
C ASN A 96 24.30 11.79 13.56
N ASN A 97 24.50 12.19 14.81
CA ASN A 97 23.54 13.01 15.57
C ASN A 97 22.09 12.46 15.51
N VAL A 98 21.94 11.13 15.61
CA VAL A 98 20.63 10.47 15.53
C VAL A 98 19.89 10.61 16.86
N GLY A 99 18.60 10.96 16.79
CA GLY A 99 17.76 11.08 17.97
C GLY A 99 16.48 11.86 17.72
N THR A 100 15.76 12.15 18.80
CA THR A 100 14.42 12.74 18.75
C THR A 100 14.38 14.23 19.06
N ALA A 101 15.53 14.86 19.34
CA ALA A 101 15.62 16.28 19.66
C ALA A 101 15.70 17.16 18.39
N ASP A 102 15.65 18.47 18.59
CA ASP A 102 15.78 19.46 17.52
C ASP A 102 17.14 19.31 16.80
N GLY A 103 17.10 19.29 15.47
CA GLY A 103 18.29 19.20 14.61
C GLY A 103 18.93 17.83 14.53
N GLN A 104 18.35 16.81 15.17
CA GLN A 104 18.82 15.44 15.08
C GLN A 104 18.25 14.72 13.87
N VAL A 105 19.01 13.77 13.33
CA VAL A 105 18.54 12.85 12.29
C VAL A 105 17.55 11.87 12.92
N PRO A 106 16.35 11.67 12.35
CA PRO A 106 15.36 10.78 12.95
C PRO A 106 15.87 9.32 13.01
N PRO A 107 15.62 8.59 14.11
CA PRO A 107 15.97 7.18 14.22
C PRO A 107 15.22 6.30 13.22
N VAL A 108 15.80 5.14 12.85
CA VAL A 108 15.12 4.09 12.08
C VAL A 108 13.84 3.68 12.80
N GLY A 109 12.76 3.47 12.05
CA GLY A 109 11.42 3.20 12.58
C GLY A 109 10.57 4.45 12.86
N SER A 110 11.14 5.66 12.71
CA SER A 110 10.38 6.89 12.87
C SER A 110 9.29 7.03 11.81
N VAL A 111 8.06 7.32 12.23
CA VAL A 111 6.92 7.61 11.36
C VAL A 111 6.60 9.10 11.42
N ILE A 112 6.64 9.78 10.27
CA ILE A 112 6.46 11.24 10.17
C ILE A 112 5.44 11.55 9.09
N ASN A 113 4.32 12.19 9.45
CA ASN A 113 3.22 12.46 8.54
C ASN A 113 2.85 13.94 8.54
N SER A 114 2.43 14.43 7.38
CA SER A 114 1.94 15.79 7.19
C SER A 114 0.78 15.79 6.21
N PHE A 115 -0.28 16.49 6.60
CA PHE A 115 -1.44 16.73 5.75
C PHE A 115 -1.74 18.23 5.69
N ALA A 116 -2.11 18.71 4.50
CA ALA A 116 -2.47 20.10 4.29
C ALA A 116 -3.72 20.26 3.40
N GLY A 117 -4.66 21.09 3.83
CA GLY A 117 -5.86 21.45 3.09
C GLY A 117 -6.18 22.94 3.28
N GLY A 118 -5.97 23.75 2.23
CA GLY A 118 -6.14 25.19 2.31
C GLY A 118 -5.25 25.81 3.39
N PHE A 119 -5.83 26.62 4.28
CA PHE A 119 -5.13 27.23 5.41
C PHE A 119 -4.98 26.31 6.63
N PHE A 120 -5.53 25.09 6.59
CA PHE A 120 -5.48 24.12 7.67
C PHE A 120 -4.60 22.93 7.31
N GLY A 121 -4.18 22.18 8.32
CA GLY A 121 -3.41 20.97 8.15
C GLY A 121 -3.04 20.38 9.50
N TRP A 122 -2.25 19.32 9.48
CA TRP A 122 -1.64 18.77 10.68
C TRP A 122 -0.32 18.10 10.35
N SER A 123 0.52 17.97 11.36
CA SER A 123 1.76 17.21 11.34
C SER A 123 1.80 16.27 12.54
N TYR A 124 2.30 15.07 12.30
CA TYR A 124 2.44 14.02 13.29
C TYR A 124 3.85 13.43 13.19
N SER A 125 4.44 13.08 14.32
CA SER A 125 5.61 12.21 14.37
C SER A 125 5.52 11.24 15.54
N ALA A 126 6.03 10.03 15.34
CA ALA A 126 6.39 9.08 16.38
C ALA A 126 7.82 8.62 16.08
N MET A 127 8.72 8.78 17.05
CA MET A 127 10.15 8.51 16.84
C MET A 127 10.66 7.59 17.95
N PRO A 128 11.28 6.45 17.60
CA PRO A 128 11.86 5.54 18.59
C PRO A 128 12.92 6.21 19.47
N SER A 129 12.94 5.85 20.74
CA SER A 129 13.94 6.32 21.71
C SER A 129 14.21 5.27 22.79
N PRO A 130 15.43 5.20 23.37
CA PRO A 130 15.76 4.23 24.42
C PRO A 130 14.84 4.25 25.65
N THR A 131 14.15 5.36 25.91
CA THR A 131 13.23 5.51 27.05
C THR A 131 11.75 5.36 26.68
N GLY A 132 11.46 4.98 25.43
CA GLY A 132 10.12 4.94 24.84
C GLY A 132 9.91 6.07 23.83
N ASP A 133 8.98 5.82 22.90
CA ASP A 133 8.81 6.63 21.69
C ASP A 133 8.32 8.04 21.98
N VAL A 134 8.85 9.00 21.21
CA VAL A 134 8.52 10.42 21.33
C VAL A 134 7.44 10.76 20.30
N ILE A 135 6.25 11.06 20.79
CA ILE A 135 5.05 11.34 19.97
C ILE A 135 4.78 12.85 19.95
N SER A 136 4.54 13.40 18.77
CA SER A 136 4.13 14.79 18.57
C SER A 136 2.98 14.87 17.58
N PHE A 137 1.95 15.65 17.93
CA PHE A 137 0.86 15.98 17.01
C PHE A 137 0.52 17.45 17.10
N THR A 138 0.43 18.09 15.94
CA THR A 138 0.22 19.52 15.81
C THR A 138 -0.79 19.80 14.71
N VAL A 139 -1.76 20.66 15.00
CA VAL A 139 -2.69 21.19 14.01
C VAL A 139 -2.16 22.52 13.51
N ARG A 140 -2.04 22.67 12.18
CA ARG A 140 -1.67 23.92 11.54
C ARG A 140 -2.93 24.72 11.20
N THR A 141 -2.93 25.98 11.60
CA THR A 141 -4.01 26.95 11.35
C THR A 141 -3.43 28.22 10.72
N PRO A 142 -4.26 29.13 10.18
CA PRO A 142 -3.78 30.44 9.73
C PRO A 142 -3.08 31.27 10.81
N PHE A 143 -3.31 30.97 12.10
CA PHE A 143 -2.80 31.74 13.24
C PHE A 143 -1.57 31.11 13.90
N GLY A 144 -1.08 29.98 13.37
CA GLY A 144 0.03 29.23 13.93
C GLY A 144 -0.29 27.75 14.11
N THR A 145 0.61 27.05 14.79
CA THR A 145 0.49 25.62 15.12
C THR A 145 -0.02 25.44 16.54
N ILE A 146 -0.93 24.47 16.73
CA ILE A 146 -1.51 24.12 18.02
C ILE A 146 -1.11 22.67 18.32
N PRO A 147 -0.26 22.42 19.33
CA PRO A 147 0.03 21.05 19.76
C PRO A 147 -1.20 20.45 20.43
N LEU A 148 -1.49 19.19 20.12
CA LEU A 148 -2.58 18.44 20.75
C LEU A 148 -2.01 17.14 21.32
N PRO A 149 -2.35 16.78 22.57
CA PRO A 149 -1.90 15.53 23.15
C PRO A 149 -2.57 14.35 22.43
N VAL A 150 -1.77 13.41 21.97
CA VAL A 150 -2.21 12.11 21.44
C VAL A 150 -1.30 11.03 21.98
N SER A 151 -1.87 9.84 22.23
CA SER A 151 -1.13 8.68 22.73
C SER A 151 -0.90 7.60 21.67
N PHE A 152 -1.42 7.81 20.45
CA PHE A 152 -1.21 6.86 19.36
C PHE A 152 0.26 6.92 18.94
N ASP A 153 0.88 5.74 18.94
CA ASP A 153 2.27 5.53 18.62
C ASP A 153 2.37 4.71 17.34
N ALA A 154 2.66 5.36 16.23
CA ALA A 154 2.79 4.71 14.94
C ALA A 154 4.16 4.04 14.75
N ALA A 155 5.16 4.33 15.59
CA ALA A 155 6.50 3.76 15.52
C ALA A 155 6.63 2.47 16.36
N LYS A 156 5.74 2.31 17.34
CA LYS A 156 5.65 1.10 18.17
C LYS A 156 5.62 -0.17 17.32
N GLY A 157 6.51 -1.10 17.64
CA GLY A 157 6.57 -2.38 16.97
C GLY A 157 7.37 -2.38 15.69
N ILE A 158 7.81 -1.24 15.15
CA ILE A 158 8.58 -1.22 13.90
C ILE A 158 10.07 -1.46 14.16
N ALA A 159 10.66 -0.73 15.12
CA ALA A 159 12.09 -0.85 15.41
C ALA A 159 12.39 -1.83 16.56
N ASP A 160 11.45 -2.03 17.48
CA ASP A 160 11.59 -2.91 18.64
C ASP A 160 10.96 -4.30 18.44
N HIS A 161 10.29 -4.46 17.31
CA HIS A 161 9.52 -5.62 16.91
C HIS A 161 8.52 -6.18 17.93
N SER A 162 7.98 -5.31 18.78
CA SER A 162 7.07 -5.70 19.86
C SER A 162 5.65 -6.07 19.37
N VAL A 163 5.30 -5.75 18.12
CA VAL A 163 3.93 -5.89 17.57
C VAL A 163 3.89 -6.69 16.27
N ASP A 164 4.78 -6.38 15.32
CA ASP A 164 4.92 -7.00 13.99
C ASP A 164 5.34 -8.49 14.04
N ASN A 165 6.13 -8.89 15.03
CA ASN A 165 6.58 -10.26 15.26
C ASN A 165 5.62 -11.10 16.12
N ARG A 166 4.42 -10.58 16.42
CA ARG A 166 3.41 -11.30 17.21
C ARG A 166 2.94 -12.56 16.44
N PRO A 167 3.09 -13.77 17.00
CA PRO A 167 2.63 -14.99 16.35
C PRO A 167 1.11 -14.98 16.08
N ILE A 168 0.73 -15.40 14.87
CA ILE A 168 -0.65 -15.71 14.51
C ILE A 168 -0.96 -17.12 15.00
N GLU A 169 -1.59 -17.20 16.15
CA GLU A 169 -2.00 -18.45 16.78
C GLU A 169 -3.18 -19.10 16.05
N LEU A 170 -2.92 -20.21 15.35
CA LEU A 170 -3.91 -21.04 14.67
C LEU A 170 -4.58 -21.95 15.72
N THR A 171 -5.92 -22.03 15.75
CA THR A 171 -6.65 -22.79 16.80
C THR A 171 -6.51 -24.31 16.70
N ASN A 172 -5.60 -24.80 15.88
CA ASN A 172 -5.27 -26.21 15.67
C ASN A 172 -3.96 -26.62 16.38
N GLY A 173 -3.43 -25.77 17.26
CA GLY A 173 -2.20 -26.04 18.02
C GLY A 173 -0.90 -25.68 17.28
N TYR A 174 -1.01 -24.87 16.23
CA TYR A 174 0.12 -24.33 15.48
C TYR A 174 0.08 -22.80 15.49
N SER A 175 1.18 -22.15 15.15
CA SER A 175 1.23 -20.70 14.94
C SER A 175 2.06 -20.35 13.72
N ILE A 176 1.85 -19.14 13.19
CA ILE A 176 2.66 -18.54 12.14
C ILE A 176 3.37 -17.34 12.71
N ALA A 177 4.69 -17.28 12.58
CA ALA A 177 5.49 -16.13 12.99
C ALA A 177 6.68 -15.94 12.04
N PRO A 178 7.28 -14.75 12.00
CA PRO A 178 8.54 -14.53 11.28
C PRO A 178 9.62 -15.53 11.69
N ALA A 179 10.30 -16.09 10.70
CA ALA A 179 11.38 -17.06 10.93
C ALA A 179 12.63 -16.40 11.51
N ASP A 180 12.89 -15.15 11.08
CA ASP A 180 13.89 -14.26 11.66
C ASP A 180 13.23 -12.87 11.87
N PRO A 181 13.00 -12.48 13.14
CA PRO A 181 12.52 -11.17 13.56
C PRO A 181 13.19 -9.94 12.93
N LEU A 182 14.44 -10.05 12.49
CA LEU A 182 15.25 -8.92 12.00
C LEU A 182 15.45 -8.94 10.48
N ALA A 183 14.90 -9.95 9.78
CA ALA A 183 15.12 -10.15 8.35
C ALA A 183 14.04 -9.53 7.47
N GLU A 184 13.06 -8.83 8.05
CA GLU A 184 12.02 -8.19 7.26
C GLU A 184 12.57 -7.06 6.39
N THR A 185 11.97 -6.92 5.22
CA THR A 185 12.24 -5.79 4.33
C THR A 185 10.96 -5.03 4.10
N PHE A 186 10.90 -3.80 4.60
CA PHE A 186 9.77 -2.92 4.36
C PHE A 186 9.78 -2.42 2.92
N THR A 187 8.64 -2.51 2.26
CA THR A 187 8.45 -2.13 0.84
C THR A 187 7.48 -0.98 0.67
N GLY A 188 6.74 -0.62 1.73
CA GLY A 188 5.81 0.49 1.69
C GLY A 188 5.30 0.87 3.07
N THR A 189 4.86 2.12 3.19
CA THR A 189 4.12 2.61 4.34
C THR A 189 2.82 3.23 3.86
N SER A 190 1.80 3.35 4.70
CA SER A 190 0.59 4.12 4.42
C SER A 190 -0.08 4.49 5.73
N GLY A 191 -1.24 5.12 5.64
CA GLY A 191 -2.00 5.56 6.80
C GLY A 191 -2.29 7.04 6.80
N ILE A 192 -2.92 7.50 7.88
CA ILE A 192 -3.23 8.90 8.15
C ILE A 192 -3.04 9.09 9.67
N ALA A 193 -1.80 9.22 10.13
CA ALA A 193 -1.53 9.41 11.54
C ALA A 193 -2.14 10.74 12.07
N PRO A 194 -2.57 10.85 13.33
CA PRO A 194 -2.52 9.83 14.38
C PRO A 194 -3.68 8.83 14.32
N PHE A 195 -4.48 8.77 13.26
CA PHE A 195 -5.67 7.90 13.24
C PHE A 195 -5.32 6.44 13.02
N PHE A 196 -4.46 6.17 12.04
CA PHE A 196 -3.96 4.83 11.74
C PHE A 196 -2.67 4.89 10.93
N SER A 197 -1.88 3.82 11.01
CA SER A 197 -0.70 3.55 10.19
C SER A 197 -0.78 2.14 9.61
N SER A 198 -0.08 1.92 8.50
CA SER A 198 0.17 0.59 7.98
C SER A 198 1.59 0.49 7.44
N VAL A 199 2.27 -0.60 7.72
CA VAL A 199 3.60 -0.88 7.19
C VAL A 199 3.53 -2.19 6.43
N GLN A 200 4.08 -2.20 5.23
CA GLN A 200 4.12 -3.37 4.36
C GLN A 200 5.54 -3.82 4.14
N GLY A 201 5.70 -5.11 3.93
CA GLY A 201 6.99 -5.68 3.61
C GLY A 201 6.88 -7.10 3.13
N HIS A 202 8.03 -7.75 3.08
CA HIS A 202 8.15 -9.18 2.86
C HIS A 202 9.15 -9.78 3.82
N GLN A 203 8.89 -11.03 4.20
CA GLN A 203 9.80 -11.83 5.01
C GLN A 203 9.47 -13.32 4.91
N VAL A 204 10.36 -14.15 5.46
CA VAL A 204 10.11 -15.58 5.63
C VAL A 204 9.35 -15.80 6.93
N PHE A 205 8.25 -16.56 6.85
CA PHE A 205 7.49 -17.03 8.01
C PHE A 205 7.71 -18.52 8.21
N SER A 206 7.64 -18.95 9.46
CA SER A 206 7.63 -20.37 9.84
C SER A 206 6.29 -20.75 10.47
N VAL A 207 5.88 -21.99 10.22
CA VAL A 207 4.78 -22.65 10.92
C VAL A 207 5.38 -23.39 12.11
N TYR A 208 4.96 -23.05 13.32
CA TYR A 208 5.43 -23.64 14.57
C TYR A 208 4.38 -24.57 15.15
N ASP A 209 4.80 -25.71 15.69
CA ASP A 209 3.94 -26.58 16.48
C ASP A 209 3.75 -26.07 17.92
N SER A 210 2.92 -26.74 18.70
CA SER A 210 2.66 -26.40 20.10
C SER A 210 3.89 -26.46 21.02
N ALA A 211 4.99 -27.08 20.58
CA ALA A 211 6.26 -27.12 21.31
C ALA A 211 7.20 -25.98 20.88
N GLY A 212 6.79 -25.13 19.93
CA GLY A 212 7.59 -24.05 19.37
C GLY A 212 8.61 -24.52 18.34
N VAL A 213 8.43 -25.72 17.76
CA VAL A 213 9.33 -26.25 16.72
C VAL A 213 8.79 -25.89 15.35
N ALA A 214 9.64 -25.32 14.49
CA ALA A 214 9.28 -25.03 13.11
C ALA A 214 9.08 -26.34 12.32
N VAL A 215 7.89 -26.51 11.73
CA VAL A 215 7.50 -27.69 10.93
C VAL A 215 7.37 -27.38 9.43
N GLY A 216 7.53 -26.11 9.04
CA GLY A 216 7.50 -25.63 7.66
C GLY A 216 7.78 -24.13 7.58
N SER A 217 8.07 -23.63 6.37
CA SER A 217 8.32 -22.20 6.11
C SER A 217 7.83 -21.76 4.74
N PHE A 218 7.55 -20.47 4.61
CA PHE A 218 7.10 -19.85 3.37
C PHE A 218 7.51 -18.38 3.31
N GLU A 219 7.66 -17.82 2.12
CA GLU A 219 7.78 -16.36 1.96
C GLU A 219 6.40 -15.73 1.93
N GLY A 220 6.25 -14.61 2.63
CA GLY A 220 5.01 -13.86 2.64
C GLY A 220 5.23 -12.37 2.45
N ALA A 221 4.39 -11.76 1.61
CA ALA A 221 4.13 -10.33 1.68
C ALA A 221 3.21 -10.08 2.87
N PHE A 222 3.48 -9.06 3.66
CA PHE A 222 2.69 -8.76 4.85
C PHE A 222 2.33 -7.28 4.93
N THR A 223 1.29 -7.00 5.72
CA THR A 223 1.01 -5.65 6.20
C THR A 223 0.56 -5.68 7.64
N ALA A 224 1.28 -4.95 8.49
CA ALA A 224 0.86 -4.63 9.83
C ALA A 224 0.09 -3.32 9.82
N THR A 225 -0.95 -3.20 10.65
CA THR A 225 -1.69 -1.95 10.84
C THR A 225 -1.88 -1.67 12.31
N ALA A 226 -1.97 -0.40 12.68
CA ALA A 226 -2.30 0.05 14.02
C ALA A 226 -3.22 1.28 13.93
N ASP A 227 -4.14 1.43 14.88
CA ASP A 227 -5.01 2.59 14.96
C ASP A 227 -5.05 3.24 16.35
N ILE A 228 -5.60 4.46 16.39
CA ILE A 228 -5.74 5.27 17.61
C ILE A 228 -6.62 4.62 18.70
N LEU A 229 -7.43 3.63 18.34
CA LEU A 229 -8.26 2.87 19.27
C LEU A 229 -7.49 1.70 19.91
N GLY A 230 -6.24 1.48 19.50
CA GLY A 230 -5.38 0.42 19.99
C GLY A 230 -5.63 -0.93 19.32
N LEU A 231 -6.40 -0.96 18.22
CA LEU A 231 -6.52 -2.16 17.40
C LEU A 231 -5.28 -2.26 16.49
N SER A 232 -4.80 -3.48 16.32
CA SER A 232 -3.77 -3.77 15.33
C SER A 232 -4.17 -4.97 14.47
N THR A 233 -3.65 -5.01 13.25
CA THR A 233 -3.90 -6.14 12.35
C THR A 233 -2.61 -6.62 11.72
N GLN A 234 -2.58 -7.89 11.34
CA GLN A 234 -1.52 -8.47 10.52
C GLN A 234 -2.14 -9.22 9.35
N ALA A 235 -1.90 -8.76 8.13
CA ALA A 235 -2.23 -9.46 6.89
C ALA A 235 -0.99 -10.17 6.35
N ILE A 236 -1.13 -11.39 5.82
CA ILE A 236 -0.07 -12.15 5.16
C ILE A 236 -0.64 -12.77 3.88
N LEU A 237 0.07 -12.60 2.77
CA LEU A 237 -0.13 -13.32 1.50
C LEU A 237 1.06 -14.23 1.27
N VAL A 238 0.82 -15.54 1.16
CA VAL A 238 1.87 -16.51 0.84
C VAL A 238 2.27 -16.36 -0.63
N THR A 239 3.52 -15.98 -0.89
CA THR A 239 4.04 -15.70 -2.23
C THR A 239 4.91 -16.83 -2.78
N SER A 240 5.59 -17.57 -1.90
CA SER A 240 6.31 -18.79 -2.23
C SER A 240 6.29 -19.73 -1.02
N ASN A 241 6.50 -21.02 -1.24
CA ASN A 241 6.65 -21.98 -0.16
C ASN A 241 7.66 -23.05 -0.55
N ASP A 242 8.28 -23.63 0.48
CA ASP A 242 9.25 -24.70 0.31
C ASP A 242 8.78 -25.98 1.02
N GLY A 243 9.17 -27.11 0.44
CA GLY A 243 9.05 -28.42 1.07
C GLY A 243 7.89 -29.30 0.60
N PRO A 244 7.88 -30.58 1.00
CA PRO A 244 6.91 -31.56 0.53
C PRO A 244 5.56 -31.52 1.28
N ASN A 245 5.48 -30.84 2.42
CA ASN A 245 4.29 -30.80 3.29
C ASN A 245 3.45 -29.54 3.08
N VAL A 246 3.08 -29.25 1.83
CA VAL A 246 2.25 -28.10 1.47
C VAL A 246 0.78 -28.51 1.42
N GLY A 247 -0.10 -27.74 2.06
CA GLY A 247 -1.54 -27.98 2.01
C GLY A 247 -2.32 -27.18 3.05
N THR A 248 -3.58 -27.58 3.25
CA THR A 248 -4.53 -26.85 4.10
C THR A 248 -4.80 -27.54 5.45
N ALA A 249 -4.17 -28.70 5.71
CA ALA A 249 -4.30 -29.39 6.98
C ALA A 249 -3.41 -28.76 8.06
N ALA A 250 -3.71 -29.05 9.32
CA ALA A 250 -2.94 -28.57 10.47
C ALA A 250 -1.47 -29.01 10.37
N GLY A 251 -0.54 -28.08 10.64
CA GLY A 251 0.91 -28.33 10.58
C GLY A 251 1.50 -28.41 9.18
N GLN A 252 0.70 -28.18 8.13
CA GLN A 252 1.22 -28.04 6.77
C GLN A 252 1.65 -26.61 6.48
N THR A 253 2.65 -26.46 5.61
CA THR A 253 2.99 -25.15 5.04
C THR A 253 1.83 -24.71 4.13
N PRO A 254 1.32 -23.48 4.27
CA PRO A 254 0.21 -23.02 3.45
C PRO A 254 0.58 -22.94 1.96
N PRO A 255 -0.35 -23.25 1.04
CA PRO A 255 -0.13 -23.10 -0.40
C PRO A 255 0.04 -21.64 -0.81
N VAL A 256 0.77 -21.39 -1.90
CA VAL A 256 0.91 -20.06 -2.52
C VAL A 256 -0.47 -19.49 -2.85
N GLY A 257 -0.69 -18.21 -2.54
CA GLY A 257 -1.99 -17.55 -2.65
C GLY A 257 -2.84 -17.64 -1.39
N SER A 258 -2.39 -18.33 -0.34
CA SER A 258 -3.06 -18.30 0.95
C SER A 258 -3.00 -16.91 1.57
N VAL A 259 -4.13 -16.48 2.13
CA VAL A 259 -4.28 -15.21 2.83
C VAL A 259 -4.60 -15.48 4.29
N TYR A 260 -3.83 -14.86 5.18
CA TYR A 260 -4.16 -14.75 6.60
C TYR A 260 -4.40 -13.29 6.94
N ASN A 261 -5.40 -13.00 7.76
CA ASN A 261 -5.55 -11.70 8.36
C ASN A 261 -6.03 -11.86 9.80
N VAL A 262 -5.28 -11.31 10.75
CA VAL A 262 -5.64 -11.31 12.15
C VAL A 262 -5.85 -9.89 12.62
N ILE A 263 -6.95 -9.66 13.33
CA ILE A 263 -7.22 -8.45 14.08
C ILE A 263 -6.97 -8.77 15.55
N TYR A 264 -6.03 -8.07 16.15
CA TYR A 264 -5.74 -8.16 17.58
C TYR A 264 -6.49 -7.07 18.32
N ASN A 265 -7.19 -7.49 19.37
CA ASN A 265 -7.73 -6.60 20.38
C ASN A 265 -6.88 -6.70 21.66
N SER A 266 -7.31 -6.05 22.73
CA SER A 266 -6.63 -6.09 24.03
C SER A 266 -6.46 -7.53 24.55
N GLY A 267 -5.25 -7.89 24.96
CA GLY A 267 -4.95 -9.21 25.53
C GLY A 267 -4.93 -10.33 24.49
N THR A 268 -5.65 -11.41 24.76
CA THR A 268 -5.72 -12.62 23.92
C THR A 268 -6.79 -12.55 22.84
N ASP A 269 -7.67 -11.56 22.92
CA ASP A 269 -8.83 -11.44 22.05
C ASP A 269 -8.40 -11.13 20.62
N ARG A 270 -8.92 -11.90 19.67
CA ARG A 270 -8.56 -11.78 18.26
C ARG A 270 -9.61 -12.34 17.32
N VAL A 271 -9.62 -11.83 16.10
CA VAL A 271 -10.34 -12.41 14.97
C VAL A 271 -9.33 -12.80 13.92
N LEU A 272 -9.26 -14.09 13.58
CA LEU A 272 -8.40 -14.64 12.54
C LEU A 272 -9.25 -15.07 11.35
N TYR A 273 -9.06 -14.42 10.22
CA TYR A 273 -9.52 -14.87 8.92
C TYR A 273 -8.39 -15.61 8.19
N SER A 274 -8.74 -16.69 7.51
CA SER A 274 -7.83 -17.37 6.58
C SER A 274 -8.56 -17.86 5.33
N SER A 275 -7.93 -17.74 4.17
CA SER A 275 -8.38 -18.27 2.88
C SER A 275 -7.23 -19.01 2.21
N LEU A 276 -7.34 -20.33 2.03
CA LEU A 276 -6.25 -21.16 1.53
C LEU A 276 -6.67 -21.87 0.23
N PRO A 277 -5.93 -21.68 -0.89
CA PRO A 277 -6.16 -22.41 -2.12
C PRO A 277 -6.13 -23.93 -1.95
N SER A 278 -7.03 -24.64 -2.63
CA SER A 278 -7.02 -26.11 -2.64
C SER A 278 -7.61 -26.66 -3.94
N PRO A 279 -7.13 -27.81 -4.45
CA PRO A 279 -7.67 -28.44 -5.67
C PRO A 279 -9.17 -28.75 -5.61
N ALA A 280 -9.74 -28.93 -4.41
CA ALA A 280 -11.16 -29.20 -4.20
C ALA A 280 -12.02 -27.93 -4.00
N GLY A 281 -11.40 -26.75 -4.09
CA GLY A 281 -11.98 -25.46 -3.71
C GLY A 281 -11.36 -24.91 -2.43
N ASP A 282 -11.32 -23.58 -2.33
CA ASP A 282 -10.58 -22.87 -1.29
C ASP A 282 -11.15 -23.12 0.10
N VAL A 283 -10.26 -23.28 1.08
CA VAL A 283 -10.59 -23.52 2.48
C VAL A 283 -10.59 -22.19 3.21
N ILE A 284 -11.79 -21.73 3.58
CA ILE A 284 -12.00 -20.43 4.22
C ILE A 284 -12.44 -20.63 5.68
N SER A 285 -11.85 -19.87 6.58
CA SER A 285 -12.13 -19.91 8.02
C SER A 285 -12.17 -18.51 8.62
N LEU A 286 -13.09 -18.29 9.55
CA LEU A 286 -13.13 -17.12 10.40
C LEU A 286 -13.23 -17.59 11.84
N ILE A 287 -12.19 -17.35 12.61
CA ILE A 287 -12.05 -17.76 14.00
C ILE A 287 -12.11 -16.50 14.86
N GLU A 288 -12.94 -16.51 15.89
CA GLU A 288 -12.99 -15.46 16.90
C GLU A 288 -12.62 -16.05 18.25
N VAL A 289 -11.67 -15.42 18.93
CA VAL A 289 -11.22 -15.77 20.28
C VAL A 289 -11.58 -14.61 21.20
N ASN A 290 -12.42 -14.88 22.20
CA ASN A 290 -12.83 -13.93 23.23
C ASN A 290 -12.58 -14.56 24.61
N GLY A 291 -11.48 -14.17 25.24
CA GLY A 291 -10.93 -14.82 26.43
C GLY A 291 -10.72 -16.33 26.18
N ASN A 292 -11.43 -17.17 26.95
CA ASN A 292 -11.36 -18.63 26.82
C ASN A 292 -12.36 -19.21 25.81
N THR A 293 -13.14 -18.36 25.14
CA THR A 293 -14.15 -18.80 24.17
C THR A 293 -13.59 -18.73 22.77
N VAL A 294 -13.64 -19.84 22.03
CA VAL A 294 -13.29 -19.90 20.61
C VAL A 294 -14.55 -20.19 19.81
N SER A 295 -14.84 -19.36 18.82
CA SER A 295 -15.89 -19.60 17.84
C SER A 295 -15.30 -19.71 16.44
N ASN A 296 -15.89 -20.58 15.62
CA ASN A 296 -15.49 -20.74 14.22
C ASN A 296 -16.73 -20.55 13.34
N ASN A 297 -16.63 -19.61 12.40
CA ASN A 297 -17.65 -19.34 11.42
C ASN A 297 -17.10 -19.62 10.01
N ALA A 298 -17.42 -20.81 9.49
CA ALA A 298 -17.08 -21.19 8.13
C ALA A 298 -17.90 -20.45 7.05
N ARG A 299 -18.87 -19.61 7.44
CA ARG A 299 -19.73 -18.84 6.52
C ARG A 299 -19.24 -17.39 6.38
N THR A 300 -18.02 -17.23 5.89
CA THR A 300 -17.61 -15.95 5.31
C THR A 300 -17.97 -15.92 3.83
N LEU A 301 -18.37 -14.75 3.34
CA LEU A 301 -18.75 -14.53 1.94
C LEU A 301 -17.55 -14.18 1.05
N LEU A 302 -16.42 -13.78 1.64
CA LEU A 302 -15.21 -13.44 0.92
C LEU A 302 -14.27 -14.66 0.84
N ASP A 303 -13.89 -14.98 -0.40
CA ASP A 303 -12.75 -15.81 -0.74
C ASP A 303 -11.60 -14.89 -1.15
N ALA A 304 -10.63 -14.70 -0.25
CA ALA A 304 -9.50 -13.82 -0.47
C ALA A 304 -8.36 -14.50 -1.25
N SER A 305 -8.42 -15.81 -1.44
CA SER A 305 -7.44 -16.57 -2.22
C SER A 305 -7.83 -16.74 -3.68
N ALA A 306 -9.10 -16.48 -4.02
CA ALA A 306 -9.62 -16.45 -5.39
C ALA A 306 -9.80 -15.01 -5.93
N PRO A 307 -8.76 -14.35 -6.48
CA PRO A 307 -8.90 -13.04 -7.07
C PRO A 307 -9.88 -13.03 -8.25
N PRO A 308 -10.64 -11.95 -8.48
CA PRO A 308 -11.47 -11.82 -9.66
C PRO A 308 -10.65 -11.98 -10.95
N SER A 309 -11.22 -12.65 -11.95
CA SER A 309 -10.57 -12.79 -13.26
C SER A 309 -10.45 -11.45 -13.96
N VAL A 310 -9.22 -11.03 -14.27
CA VAL A 310 -8.94 -9.84 -15.10
C VAL A 310 -8.34 -10.30 -16.41
N ALA A 311 -9.12 -10.28 -17.49
CA ALA A 311 -8.66 -10.71 -18.81
C ALA A 311 -8.39 -9.55 -19.77
N SER A 312 -9.14 -8.45 -19.67
CA SER A 312 -8.96 -7.28 -20.53
C SER A 312 -9.56 -6.05 -19.87
N LEU A 313 -8.76 -4.98 -19.74
CA LEU A 313 -9.15 -3.72 -19.14
C LEU A 313 -9.34 -2.68 -20.26
N PRO A 314 -10.47 -1.95 -20.28
CA PRO A 314 -10.69 -0.94 -21.30
C PRO A 314 -9.76 0.26 -21.12
N ALA A 315 -9.20 0.76 -22.22
CA ALA A 315 -8.29 1.91 -22.24
C ALA A 315 -8.88 3.09 -23.06
N THR A 316 -8.07 4.09 -23.36
CA THR A 316 -8.43 5.22 -24.23
C THR A 316 -8.63 4.78 -25.68
N HIS A 317 -9.37 5.56 -26.47
CA HIS A 317 -9.49 5.35 -27.93
C HIS A 317 -9.94 3.96 -28.41
N GLY A 318 -10.67 3.21 -27.58
CA GLY A 318 -11.11 1.85 -27.93
C GLY A 318 -10.03 0.78 -27.79
N GLN A 319 -8.86 1.12 -27.26
CA GLN A 319 -7.81 0.18 -26.89
C GLN A 319 -8.19 -0.64 -25.65
N SER A 320 -7.45 -1.71 -25.39
CA SER A 320 -7.53 -2.47 -24.15
C SER A 320 -6.16 -2.93 -23.66
N PHE A 321 -6.04 -3.16 -22.36
CA PHE A 321 -4.85 -3.73 -21.73
C PHE A 321 -5.12 -5.18 -21.33
N VAL A 322 -4.24 -6.08 -21.73
CA VAL A 322 -4.34 -7.50 -21.43
C VAL A 322 -3.12 -7.91 -20.62
N PRO A 323 -3.28 -8.45 -19.40
CA PRO A 323 -2.13 -8.93 -18.64
C PRO A 323 -1.49 -10.14 -19.35
N VAL A 324 -0.17 -10.11 -19.54
CA VAL A 324 0.60 -11.15 -20.24
C VAL A 324 1.62 -11.86 -19.35
N SER A 325 1.83 -11.38 -18.12
CA SER A 325 2.62 -12.07 -17.09
C SER A 325 1.78 -12.40 -15.84
N PRO A 326 2.18 -13.37 -15.01
CA PRO A 326 1.62 -13.54 -13.68
C PRO A 326 1.86 -12.28 -12.82
N LEU A 327 0.92 -11.95 -11.93
CA LEU A 327 1.14 -10.93 -10.92
C LEU A 327 2.28 -11.38 -9.99
N ARG A 328 3.25 -10.50 -9.74
CA ARG A 328 4.31 -10.68 -8.73
C ARG A 328 3.95 -9.88 -7.48
N PRO A 329 3.34 -10.47 -6.45
CA PRO A 329 2.85 -9.71 -5.30
C PRO A 329 4.01 -9.20 -4.45
N VAL A 330 3.89 -7.96 -3.97
CA VAL A 330 4.85 -7.32 -3.05
C VAL A 330 4.19 -6.67 -1.83
N GLY A 331 2.85 -6.67 -1.78
CA GLY A 331 2.08 -6.15 -0.67
C GLY A 331 0.68 -6.76 -0.62
N ILE A 332 0.12 -6.83 0.58
CA ILE A 332 -1.27 -7.22 0.85
C ILE A 332 -1.88 -6.23 1.83
N ASN A 333 -3.14 -5.82 1.67
CA ASN A 333 -3.84 -4.99 2.66
C ASN A 333 -5.33 -5.38 2.69
N GLY A 334 -6.16 -4.60 3.38
CA GLY A 334 -7.59 -4.88 3.60
C GLY A 334 -7.87 -5.53 4.95
N LEU A 335 -9.15 -5.65 5.27
CA LEU A 335 -9.68 -6.20 6.51
C LEU A 335 -10.67 -7.35 6.22
N PRO A 336 -10.20 -8.54 5.77
CA PRO A 336 -11.06 -9.72 5.63
C PRO A 336 -11.87 -10.01 6.91
N PRO A 337 -13.12 -10.50 6.79
CA PRO A 337 -13.81 -10.91 5.57
C PRO A 337 -14.47 -9.75 4.79
N ARG A 338 -14.14 -8.48 5.10
CA ARG A 338 -14.69 -7.31 4.40
C ARG A 338 -14.14 -7.23 2.96
N GLU A 339 -12.82 -7.20 2.82
CA GLU A 339 -12.12 -7.17 1.52
C GLU A 339 -10.69 -7.68 1.67
N VAL A 340 -10.03 -7.87 0.53
CA VAL A 340 -8.58 -8.00 0.44
C VAL A 340 -8.07 -7.07 -0.66
N GLN A 341 -6.84 -6.59 -0.48
CA GLN A 341 -6.09 -5.79 -1.44
C GLN A 341 -4.74 -6.45 -1.68
N VAL A 342 -4.29 -6.52 -2.92
CA VAL A 342 -2.98 -7.07 -3.30
C VAL A 342 -2.28 -6.07 -4.20
N GLN A 343 -1.03 -5.75 -3.88
CA GLN A 343 -0.14 -4.91 -4.68
C GLN A 343 0.96 -5.77 -5.29
N GLY A 344 1.41 -5.44 -6.49
CA GLY A 344 2.39 -6.24 -7.20
C GLY A 344 2.64 -5.76 -8.62
N TYR A 345 3.54 -6.44 -9.32
CA TYR A 345 3.96 -6.05 -10.66
C TYR A 345 3.41 -6.98 -11.73
N GLN A 346 3.04 -6.42 -12.87
CA GLN A 346 2.53 -7.17 -14.01
C GLN A 346 2.83 -6.47 -15.33
N GLN A 347 3.06 -7.25 -16.39
CA GLN A 347 3.23 -6.76 -17.75
C GLN A 347 1.91 -6.84 -18.52
N PHE A 348 1.65 -5.85 -19.35
CA PHE A 348 0.45 -5.74 -20.17
C PHE A 348 0.78 -5.55 -21.65
N ASP A 349 0.05 -6.24 -22.51
CA ASP A 349 -0.06 -5.89 -23.92
C ASP A 349 -1.13 -4.81 -24.09
N VAL A 350 -0.87 -3.87 -24.99
CA VAL A 350 -1.83 -2.88 -25.47
C VAL A 350 -2.42 -3.38 -26.78
N LEU A 351 -3.73 -3.58 -26.82
CA LEU A 351 -4.46 -4.00 -28.00
C LEU A 351 -5.26 -2.81 -28.56
N ASP A 352 -5.30 -2.68 -29.88
CA ASP A 352 -6.20 -1.74 -30.56
C ASP A 352 -7.67 -2.21 -30.54
N SER A 353 -8.57 -1.43 -31.15
CA SER A 353 -10.00 -1.77 -31.22
C SER A 353 -10.31 -3.02 -32.05
N ALA A 354 -9.38 -3.50 -32.87
CA ALA A 354 -9.50 -4.74 -33.64
C ALA A 354 -8.92 -5.95 -32.88
N GLY A 355 -8.33 -5.74 -31.70
CA GLY A 355 -7.68 -6.78 -30.91
C GLY A 355 -6.23 -7.06 -31.32
N THR A 356 -5.62 -6.20 -32.13
CA THR A 356 -4.22 -6.34 -32.55
C THR A 356 -3.30 -5.71 -31.49
N THR A 357 -2.28 -6.43 -31.04
CA THR A 357 -1.24 -5.87 -30.15
C THR A 357 -0.45 -4.78 -30.87
N ILE A 358 -0.40 -3.59 -30.29
CA ILE A 358 0.30 -2.40 -30.83
C ILE A 358 1.52 -2.01 -29.99
N GLY A 359 1.69 -2.61 -28.82
CA GLY A 359 2.82 -2.43 -27.94
C GLY A 359 2.58 -3.06 -26.57
N SER A 360 3.47 -2.80 -25.62
CA SER A 360 3.40 -3.35 -24.27
C SER A 360 4.02 -2.40 -23.25
N PHE A 361 3.65 -2.59 -21.98
CA PHE A 361 4.23 -1.85 -20.86
C PHE A 361 4.29 -2.71 -19.60
N ASP A 362 5.21 -2.37 -18.70
CA ASP A 362 5.27 -2.91 -17.35
C ASP A 362 4.57 -1.96 -16.39
N ALA A 363 3.96 -2.53 -15.35
CA ALA A 363 3.22 -1.77 -14.38
C ALA A 363 3.30 -2.32 -12.97
N ASP A 364 3.17 -1.39 -12.01
CA ASP A 364 2.68 -1.71 -10.68
C ASP A 364 1.14 -1.72 -10.69
N VAL A 365 0.58 -2.69 -9.98
CA VAL A 365 -0.83 -3.03 -9.99
C VAL A 365 -1.32 -3.20 -8.56
N MET A 366 -2.42 -2.53 -8.24
CA MET A 366 -3.21 -2.81 -7.05
C MET A 366 -4.54 -3.44 -7.45
N ARG A 367 -4.89 -4.57 -6.85
CA ARG A 367 -6.20 -5.21 -6.97
C ARG A 367 -6.89 -5.27 -5.64
N GLN A 368 -8.19 -5.00 -5.62
CA GLN A 368 -9.02 -5.13 -4.42
C GLN A 368 -10.33 -5.80 -4.79
N TRP A 369 -10.85 -6.63 -3.90
CA TRP A 369 -12.20 -7.16 -4.00
C TRP A 369 -12.82 -7.41 -2.63
N ASP A 370 -14.13 -7.24 -2.54
CA ASP A 370 -14.89 -7.33 -1.30
C ASP A 370 -16.02 -8.37 -1.35
N PHE A 371 -16.59 -8.67 -0.19
CA PHE A 371 -17.68 -9.65 -0.08
C PHE A 371 -18.97 -9.24 -0.79
N LEU A 372 -19.11 -7.96 -1.17
CA LEU A 372 -20.25 -7.46 -1.95
C LEU A 372 -20.04 -7.70 -3.46
N GLY A 373 -18.89 -8.24 -3.85
CA GLY A 373 -18.50 -8.45 -5.24
C GLY A 373 -18.13 -7.14 -5.94
N ILE A 374 -17.80 -6.08 -5.20
CA ILE A 374 -17.14 -4.91 -5.76
C ILE A 374 -15.67 -5.26 -5.91
N SER A 375 -15.10 -4.93 -7.06
CA SER A 375 -13.67 -5.05 -7.29
C SER A 375 -13.11 -3.75 -7.86
N SER A 376 -11.86 -3.46 -7.55
CA SER A 376 -11.14 -2.34 -8.14
C SER A 376 -9.74 -2.75 -8.53
N GLU A 377 -9.22 -2.11 -9.58
CA GLU A 377 -7.87 -2.32 -10.07
C GLU A 377 -7.25 -0.96 -10.37
N ALA A 378 -6.01 -0.76 -9.95
CA ALA A 378 -5.23 0.39 -10.32
C ALA A 378 -3.94 -0.05 -10.98
N ILE A 379 -3.56 0.61 -12.06
CA ILE A 379 -2.36 0.37 -12.84
C ILE A 379 -1.56 1.66 -12.86
N LEU A 380 -0.30 1.59 -12.47
CA LEU A 380 0.70 2.62 -12.69
C LEU A 380 1.70 2.10 -13.71
N VAL A 381 1.78 2.74 -14.88
CA VAL A 381 2.77 2.39 -15.90
C VAL A 381 4.16 2.79 -15.41
N THR A 382 5.06 1.81 -15.26
CA THR A 382 6.42 2.00 -14.74
C THR A 382 7.46 1.98 -15.84
N ASN A 383 7.20 1.28 -16.94
CA ASN A 383 8.11 1.20 -18.09
C ASN A 383 7.32 0.95 -19.39
N ASP A 384 7.66 1.63 -20.48
CA ASP A 384 7.14 1.35 -21.82
C ASP A 384 8.11 0.41 -22.57
N THR A 385 7.68 -0.83 -22.80
CA THR A 385 8.58 -1.88 -23.31
C THR A 385 8.63 -1.92 -24.83
N THR A 386 7.50 -1.74 -25.51
CA THR A 386 7.42 -1.71 -26.98
C THR A 386 6.28 -0.80 -27.47
N GLY A 387 6.36 -0.34 -28.72
CA GLY A 387 5.34 0.50 -29.34
C GLY A 387 5.70 1.98 -29.36
N THR A 388 4.77 2.83 -29.82
CA THR A 388 4.93 4.28 -29.82
C THR A 388 4.31 4.85 -28.55
N THR A 389 5.10 5.54 -27.74
CA THR A 389 4.63 6.09 -26.47
C THR A 389 3.95 7.44 -26.64
N GLY A 390 2.77 7.60 -26.04
CA GLY A 390 2.00 8.83 -26.13
C GLY A 390 0.54 8.70 -25.67
N THR A 391 -0.25 9.73 -25.95
CA THR A 391 -1.68 9.79 -25.56
C THR A 391 -2.62 9.79 -26.76
N ALA A 392 -2.10 9.66 -27.98
CA ALA A 392 -2.90 9.61 -29.19
C ALA A 392 -3.49 8.20 -29.40
N PRO A 393 -4.52 8.06 -30.26
CA PRO A 393 -5.00 6.75 -30.67
C PRO A 393 -3.87 5.92 -31.28
N GLY A 394 -3.68 4.69 -30.81
CA GLY A 394 -2.62 3.79 -31.29
C GLY A 394 -1.32 3.89 -30.51
N ASP A 395 -1.22 4.78 -29.53
CA ASP A 395 -0.06 4.88 -28.66
C ASP A 395 -0.15 3.92 -27.46
N VAL A 396 1.01 3.53 -26.94
CA VAL A 396 1.19 2.94 -25.61
C VAL A 396 1.22 4.07 -24.57
N PRO A 397 0.54 3.95 -23.42
CA PRO A 397 0.53 5.00 -22.42
C PRO A 397 1.94 5.33 -21.91
N PRO A 398 2.26 6.61 -21.68
CA PRO A 398 3.55 7.01 -21.14
C PRO A 398 3.75 6.54 -19.70
N VAL A 399 5.01 6.33 -19.33
CA VAL A 399 5.43 6.08 -17.94
C VAL A 399 4.88 7.16 -17.00
N GLY A 400 4.37 6.74 -15.84
CA GLY A 400 3.64 7.58 -14.89
C GLY A 400 2.14 7.72 -15.19
N SER A 401 1.62 7.03 -16.21
CA SER A 401 0.17 6.94 -16.44
C SER A 401 -0.49 6.12 -15.34
N ILE A 402 -1.60 6.63 -14.80
CA ILE A 402 -2.43 5.93 -13.81
C ILE A 402 -3.79 5.61 -14.42
N PHE A 403 -4.16 4.33 -14.36
CA PHE A 403 -5.50 3.84 -14.70
C PHE A 403 -6.13 3.28 -13.44
N ASN A 404 -7.32 3.74 -13.10
CA ASN A 404 -8.10 3.20 -11.99
C ASN A 404 -9.40 2.65 -12.55
N TYR A 405 -9.81 1.50 -12.06
CA TYR A 405 -11.04 0.81 -12.38
C TYR A 405 -11.78 0.47 -11.09
N VAL A 406 -13.10 0.58 -11.08
CA VAL A 406 -13.97 -0.04 -10.08
C VAL A 406 -15.15 -0.67 -10.81
N TYR A 407 -15.48 -1.91 -10.45
CA TYR A 407 -16.60 -2.68 -10.96
C TYR A 407 -17.57 -2.97 -9.82
N PHE A 408 -18.86 -2.78 -10.08
CA PHE A 408 -19.92 -2.97 -9.10
C PHE A 408 -20.66 -4.28 -9.36
N GLY A 409 -20.50 -5.23 -8.45
CA GLY A 409 -21.12 -6.56 -8.54
C GLY A 409 -20.68 -7.34 -9.77
N LYS A 410 -21.46 -8.37 -10.13
CA LYS A 410 -21.11 -9.29 -11.24
C LYS A 410 -21.34 -8.71 -12.65
N GLY A 411 -21.89 -7.50 -12.76
CA GLY A 411 -22.48 -6.96 -13.99
C GLY A 411 -21.52 -6.32 -15.00
N LYS A 412 -20.19 -6.34 -14.77
CA LYS A 412 -19.18 -5.59 -15.56
C LYS A 412 -19.50 -4.08 -15.71
N VAL A 413 -20.40 -3.54 -14.88
CA VAL A 413 -20.69 -2.10 -14.80
C VAL A 413 -19.70 -1.49 -13.83
N GLY A 414 -19.10 -0.37 -14.21
CA GLY A 414 -18.01 0.19 -13.44
C GLY A 414 -17.67 1.62 -13.81
N ILE A 415 -16.60 2.14 -13.22
CA ILE A 415 -16.04 3.44 -13.56
C ILE A 415 -14.55 3.25 -13.81
N ALA A 416 -14.07 3.79 -14.93
CA ALA A 416 -12.64 3.95 -15.18
C ALA A 416 -12.25 5.42 -15.04
N ARG A 417 -11.09 5.68 -14.45
CA ARG A 417 -10.45 7.00 -14.40
C ARG A 417 -9.00 6.87 -14.81
N VAL A 418 -8.58 7.77 -15.69
CA VAL A 418 -7.27 7.72 -16.32
C VAL A 418 -6.61 9.07 -16.17
N ALA A 419 -5.33 9.08 -15.81
CA ALA A 419 -4.46 10.26 -15.87
C ALA A 419 -3.17 9.87 -16.58
N MET A 420 -2.89 10.48 -17.72
CA MET A 420 -1.68 10.22 -18.51
C MET A 420 -0.81 11.47 -18.57
N PRO A 421 0.49 11.40 -18.23
CA PRO A 421 1.38 12.53 -18.34
C PRO A 421 1.65 12.91 -19.79
N THR A 422 1.50 14.20 -20.12
CA THR A 422 1.96 14.85 -21.37
C THR A 422 3.01 15.93 -21.06
N PRO A 423 3.77 16.46 -22.03
CA PRO A 423 4.77 17.49 -21.76
C PRO A 423 4.25 18.77 -21.06
N SER A 424 2.97 19.14 -21.22
CA SER A 424 2.38 20.37 -20.68
C SER A 424 1.42 20.15 -19.50
N GLY A 425 1.22 18.90 -19.07
CA GLY A 425 0.28 18.56 -18.01
C GLY A 425 -0.29 17.15 -18.13
N ASP A 426 -1.33 16.84 -17.38
CA ASP A 426 -1.97 15.52 -17.38
C ASP A 426 -3.21 15.53 -18.27
N ALA A 427 -3.30 14.56 -19.19
CA ALA A 427 -4.51 14.23 -19.92
C ALA A 427 -5.37 13.31 -19.04
N ILE A 428 -6.50 13.82 -18.56
CA ILE A 428 -7.35 13.14 -17.58
C ILE A 428 -8.70 12.81 -18.22
N SER A 429 -9.18 11.59 -18.01
CA SER A 429 -10.51 11.18 -18.44
C SER A 429 -11.21 10.26 -17.45
N SER A 430 -12.54 10.21 -17.52
CA SER A 430 -13.40 9.34 -16.72
C SER A 430 -14.46 8.71 -17.61
N LYS A 431 -14.69 7.40 -17.45
CA LYS A 431 -15.66 6.63 -18.24
C LYS A 431 -16.58 5.82 -17.33
N LEU A 432 -17.85 5.70 -17.72
CA LEU A 432 -18.73 4.66 -17.23
C LEU A 432 -18.48 3.41 -18.06
N LEU A 433 -18.19 2.30 -17.40
CA LEU A 433 -18.00 0.99 -18.01
C LEU A 433 -19.34 0.27 -18.03
N THR A 434 -19.73 -0.26 -19.18
CA THR A 434 -20.98 -1.02 -19.32
C THR A 434 -20.79 -2.21 -20.26
N PRO A 435 -21.61 -3.26 -20.14
CA PRO A 435 -21.61 -4.37 -21.10
C PRO A 435 -21.91 -3.98 -22.55
N LEU A 436 -22.56 -2.82 -22.77
CA LEU A 436 -22.98 -2.35 -24.10
C LEU A 436 -21.95 -1.38 -24.73
N GLY A 437 -20.86 -1.09 -24.03
CA GLY A 437 -19.86 -0.11 -24.43
C GLY A 437 -19.59 0.94 -23.35
N ASN A 438 -18.42 1.56 -23.44
CA ASN A 438 -17.97 2.55 -22.44
C ASN A 438 -18.44 3.95 -22.81
N ILE A 439 -18.97 4.69 -21.84
CA ILE A 439 -19.49 6.04 -22.02
C ILE A 439 -18.51 7.03 -21.41
N LEU A 440 -17.99 7.98 -22.19
CA LEU A 440 -17.14 9.05 -21.68
C LEU A 440 -17.98 10.00 -20.80
N ILE A 441 -17.59 10.11 -19.53
CA ILE A 441 -18.24 11.03 -18.58
C ILE A 441 -17.55 12.39 -18.63
N HIS A 442 -16.22 12.40 -18.60
CA HIS A 442 -15.42 13.61 -18.54
C HIS A 442 -14.06 13.42 -19.21
N SER A 443 -13.53 14.48 -19.79
CA SER A 443 -12.15 14.58 -20.27
C SER A 443 -11.65 16.01 -20.13
N ARG A 444 -10.42 16.19 -19.67
CA ARG A 444 -9.74 17.50 -19.60
C ARG A 444 -8.22 17.35 -19.63
N ASN A 445 -7.54 18.43 -19.98
CA ASN A 445 -6.11 18.59 -19.74
C ASN A 445 -5.90 19.46 -18.50
N LYS A 446 -5.14 18.95 -17.53
CA LYS A 446 -4.76 19.68 -16.32
C LYS A 446 -3.30 20.09 -16.43
N HIS A 447 -3.04 21.39 -16.52
CA HIS A 447 -1.67 21.89 -16.49
C HIS A 447 -0.96 21.50 -15.18
N VAL A 448 0.27 21.00 -15.28
CA VAL A 448 1.12 20.64 -14.14
C VAL A 448 2.39 21.47 -14.27
N ALA A 449 2.48 22.56 -13.49
CA ALA A 449 3.57 23.53 -13.62
C ALA A 449 4.92 22.99 -13.16
N ASP A 450 4.94 22.11 -12.15
CA ASP A 450 6.15 21.66 -11.46
C ASP A 450 6.23 20.14 -11.46
N ARG A 451 6.65 19.55 -12.59
CA ARG A 451 6.98 18.12 -12.63
C ARG A 451 8.38 17.89 -12.06
N THR A 452 8.47 17.08 -11.02
CA THR A 452 9.74 16.59 -10.47
C THR A 452 10.18 15.32 -11.19
N ALA A 453 11.49 15.13 -11.29
CA ALA A 453 12.08 13.87 -11.68
C ALA A 453 11.73 12.80 -10.63
N VAL A 454 10.97 11.80 -11.05
CA VAL A 454 10.76 10.54 -10.32
C VAL A 454 11.30 9.42 -11.18
N THR A 455 11.81 8.38 -10.55
CA THR A 455 12.09 7.10 -11.21
C THR A 455 10.99 6.11 -10.84
N PHE A 456 10.85 5.06 -11.64
CA PHE A 456 9.91 3.98 -11.37
C PHE A 456 10.69 2.70 -11.25
N PHE A 457 10.45 1.97 -10.18
CA PHE A 457 11.00 0.63 -10.02
C PHE A 457 10.32 -0.31 -11.02
N ASP A 458 11.12 -1.08 -11.74
CA ASP A 458 10.67 -2.07 -12.70
C ASP A 458 11.35 -3.40 -12.40
N PRO A 459 10.63 -4.40 -11.87
CA PRO A 459 11.22 -5.69 -11.52
C PRO A 459 11.43 -6.61 -12.73
N PHE A 460 11.05 -6.20 -13.94
CA PHE A 460 11.22 -6.96 -15.18
C PHE A 460 12.51 -6.58 -15.93
N ARG A 461 13.17 -5.50 -15.51
CA ARG A 461 14.45 -5.06 -16.06
C ARG A 461 15.59 -5.84 -15.39
N LEU A 462 16.23 -6.74 -16.15
CA LEU A 462 17.43 -7.48 -15.75
C LEU A 462 18.69 -6.61 -15.75
#